data_AF-A0A9R0SA61-F1
#
_entry.id   AF-A0A9R0SA61-F1
#
_cell.length_a   1.000
_cell.length_b   1.000
_cell.length_c   1.000
_cell.angle_alpha   90.00
_cell.angle_beta   90.00
_cell.angle_gamma   90.00
#
_symmetry.space_group_name_H-M   'P 1'
#
loop_
_entity.id
_entity.type
_entity.pdbx_description
1 polymer ?
#
loop_
_entity_poly.entity_id
_entity_poly.type
_entity_poly.pdbx_seq_one_letter_code
_entity_poly.pdbx_strand_id
1 'polypeptide(L)' 'MDADHGELRITTGDGTTVVTACFIMGVDKRATITRGWSDFFHQAHMDKGQVYAFDFKCTSKGLRLIVYSI' A
#
# COMPACT_ATOMS: atom_id res chain seq x y z
N MET A 1 -8.81 -0.77 21.92
CA MET A 1 -8.30 0.43 21.22
C MET A 1 -8.82 0.36 19.82
N ASP A 2 -9.53 1.39 19.38
CA ASP A 2 -9.82 1.56 17.96
C ASP A 2 -8.47 1.74 17.26
N ALA A 3 -8.20 0.92 16.24
CA ALA A 3 -6.98 1.10 15.47
C ALA A 3 -7.15 2.36 14.61
N ASP A 4 -6.11 3.18 14.52
CA ASP A 4 -6.17 4.36 13.67
C ASP A 4 -6.25 3.91 12.20
N HIS A 5 -7.40 4.15 11.59
CA HIS A 5 -7.74 3.73 10.23
C HIS A 5 -7.51 4.92 9.29
N GLY A 6 -6.47 4.83 8.46
CA GLY A 6 -6.16 5.82 7.44
C GLY A 6 -6.43 5.30 6.03
N GLU A 7 -6.58 6.23 5.08
CA GLU A 7 -6.50 5.92 3.65
C GLU A 7 -5.04 5.99 3.18
N LEU A 8 -4.65 5.00 2.38
CA LEU A 8 -3.32 4.91 1.77
C LEU A 8 -3.46 4.78 0.26
N ARG A 9 -2.92 5.74 -0.49
CA ARG A 9 -2.85 5.65 -1.94
C ARG A 9 -1.67 4.77 -2.34
N ILE A 10 -1.92 3.67 -3.03
CA ILE A 10 -0.89 2.74 -3.52
C ILE A 10 -0.76 2.91 -5.03
N THR A 11 0.47 2.98 -5.54
CA THR A 11 0.77 3.16 -6.97
C THR A 11 1.90 2.24 -7.40
N THR A 12 1.84 1.65 -8.59
CA THR A 12 3.01 1.02 -9.20
C THR A 12 4.06 2.06 -9.60
N GLY A 13 5.32 1.67 -9.67
CA GLY A 13 6.42 2.56 -10.03
C GLY A 13 6.28 3.22 -11.41
N ASP A 14 5.64 2.52 -12.35
CA ASP A 14 5.30 3.00 -13.69
C ASP A 14 4.00 3.84 -13.73
N GLY A 15 3.27 3.94 -12.61
CA GLY A 15 2.04 4.70 -12.48
C GLY A 15 0.80 4.07 -13.14
N THR A 16 0.89 2.86 -13.70
CA THR A 16 -0.21 2.23 -14.44
C THR A 16 -1.34 1.75 -13.54
N THR A 17 -1.02 1.32 -12.32
CA THR A 17 -1.99 0.87 -11.32
C THR A 17 -2.02 1.82 -10.14
N VAL A 18 -3.21 2.28 -9.77
CA VAL A 18 -3.42 3.12 -8.59
C VAL A 18 -4.68 2.70 -7.85
N VAL A 19 -4.55 2.42 -6.56
CA VAL A 19 -5.71 2.13 -5.70
C VAL A 19 -5.66 2.97 -4.42
N THR A 20 -6.81 3.10 -3.78
CA THR A 20 -6.90 3.54 -2.38
C THR A 20 -7.10 2.31 -1.51
N ALA A 21 -6.23 2.13 -0.53
CA ALA A 21 -6.28 1.02 0.41
C ALA A 21 -6.49 1.50 1.84
N CYS A 22 -7.06 0.65 2.69
CA CYS A 22 -7.15 0.91 4.12
C CYS A 22 -5.82 0.55 4.80
N PHE A 23 -5.28 1.50 5.57
CA PHE A 23 -4.04 1.38 6.30
C PHE A 23 -4.31 1.46 7.79
N ILE A 24 -3.78 0.50 8.53
CA ILE A 24 -4.00 0.37 9.97
C ILE A 24 -2.64 0.36 10.65
N MET A 25 -2.42 1.34 11.54
CA MET A 25 -1.28 1.33 12.43
C MET A 25 -1.62 0.54 13.69
N GLY A 26 -1.07 -0.66 13.78
CA GLY A 26 -1.19 -1.52 14.95
C GLY A 26 -0.38 -0.99 16.13
N VAL A 27 -0.84 -1.31 17.35
CA VAL A 27 -0.14 -1.01 18.60
C VAL A 27 1.19 -1.77 18.75
N ASP A 28 1.37 -2.83 17.97
CA ASP A 28 2.55 -3.71 17.94
C ASP A 28 3.62 -3.24 16.94
N LYS A 29 3.61 -1.94 16.58
CA LYS A 29 4.49 -1.34 15.56
C LYS A 29 4.36 -1.98 14.18
N ARG A 30 3.28 -2.74 13.94
CA ARG A 30 2.97 -3.31 12.62
C ARG A 30 2.00 -2.40 11.89
N ALA A 31 2.37 -2.02 10.67
CA ALA A 31 1.44 -1.44 9.71
C ALA A 31 0.77 -2.57 8.92
N THR A 32 -0.56 -2.53 8.79
CA THR A 32 -1.31 -3.50 7.98
C THR A 32 -2.10 -2.78 6.90
N ILE A 33 -1.93 -3.21 5.65
CA ILE A 33 -2.75 -2.77 4.52
C ILE A 33 -3.84 -3.83 4.33
N THR A 34 -5.11 -3.41 4.32
CA THR A 34 -6.25 -4.33 4.27
C THR A 34 -7.03 -4.17 2.97
N ARG A 35 -8.19 -3.52 3.01
CA ARG A 35 -9.03 -3.27 1.84
C ARG A 35 -8.21 -2.60 0.74
N GLY A 36 -8.39 -3.03 -0.51
CA GLY A 36 -7.67 -2.51 -1.67
C GLY A 36 -6.30 -3.16 -1.93
N TRP A 37 -5.69 -3.87 -0.97
CA TRP A 37 -4.41 -4.57 -1.23
C TRP A 37 -4.58 -5.71 -2.23
N SER A 38 -5.60 -6.55 -2.07
CA SER A 38 -5.86 -7.66 -3.01
C SER A 38 -6.14 -7.14 -4.41
N ASP A 39 -6.90 -6.05 -4.54
CA ASP A 39 -7.21 -5.43 -5.83
C ASP A 39 -5.95 -4.88 -6.48
N PHE A 40 -5.09 -4.20 -5.70
CA PHE A 40 -3.79 -3.76 -6.18
C PHE A 40 -2.93 -4.91 -6.66
N PHE A 41 -2.82 -5.98 -5.87
CA PHE A 41 -2.00 -7.15 -6.19
C PHE A 41 -2.42 -7.76 -7.53
N HIS A 42 -3.73 -7.90 -7.77
CA HIS A 42 -4.24 -8.42 -9.04
C HIS A 42 -4.06 -7.44 -10.20
N GLN A 43 -4.33 -6.14 -10.02
CA GLN A 43 -4.22 -5.13 -11.09
C GLN A 43 -2.77 -4.83 -11.48
N ALA A 44 -1.85 -4.85 -10.51
CA ALA A 44 -0.43 -4.66 -10.74
C ALA A 44 0.26 -5.94 -11.24
N HIS A 45 -0.49 -7.01 -11.51
CA HIS A 45 0.03 -8.31 -11.94
C HIS A 45 1.17 -8.81 -11.04
N MET A 46 1.02 -8.65 -9.73
CA MET A 46 2.00 -9.13 -8.77
C MET A 46 1.87 -10.64 -8.58
N ASP A 47 3.00 -11.28 -8.31
CA ASP A 47 3.11 -12.72 -8.15
C ASP A 47 3.58 -13.09 -6.75
N LYS A 48 3.02 -14.17 -6.22
CA LYS A 48 3.42 -14.69 -4.91
C LYS A 48 4.85 -15.24 -5.00
N GLY A 49 5.66 -14.89 -4.00
CA GLY A 49 7.06 -15.34 -3.92
C GLY A 49 8.06 -14.40 -4.62
N GLN A 50 7.57 -13.35 -5.28
CA GLN A 50 8.41 -12.28 -5.79
C GLN A 50 8.74 -11.25 -4.72
N VAL A 51 9.86 -10.54 -4.92
CA VAL A 51 10.29 -9.45 -4.05
C VAL A 51 9.96 -8.13 -4.74
N TYR A 52 9.36 -7.22 -3.97
CA TYR A 52 9.01 -5.89 -4.44
C TYR A 52 9.66 -4.85 -3.54
N ALA A 53 10.23 -3.81 -4.15
CA ALA A 53 10.68 -2.64 -3.43
C ALA A 53 9.50 -1.69 -3.24
N PHE A 54 9.46 -0.97 -2.12
CA PHE A 54 8.45 0.05 -1.92
C PHE A 54 9.02 1.30 -1.26
N ASP A 55 8.39 2.43 -1.60
CA ASP A 55 8.66 3.74 -1.03
C ASP A 55 7.39 4.25 -0.35
N PHE A 56 7.49 4.54 0.94
CA PHE A 56 6.38 5.02 1.76
C PHE A 56 6.61 6.48 2.15
N LYS A 57 5.66 7.35 1.79
CA LYS A 57 5.77 8.80 1.99
C LYS A 57 4.55 9.36 2.69
N CYS A 58 4.79 10.27 3.64
CA CYS A 58 3.79 11.20 4.12
C CYS A 58 3.86 12.48 3.27
N THR A 59 2.75 12.85 2.64
CA THR A 59 2.65 14.05 1.81
C THR A 59 1.60 15.00 2.36
N SER A 60 1.55 16.26 1.89
CA SER A 60 0.47 17.18 2.23
C SER A 60 -0.92 16.69 1.79
N LYS A 61 -0.98 15.69 0.90
CA LYS A 61 -2.22 15.05 0.42
C LYS A 61 -2.53 13.73 1.14
N GLY A 62 -1.76 13.37 2.17
CA GLY A 62 -1.90 12.11 2.91
C GLY A 62 -0.79 11.10 2.61
N LEU A 63 -1.01 9.86 3.06
CA LEU A 63 -0.05 8.77 2.94
C LEU A 63 -0.04 8.19 1.52
N ARG A 64 1.15 7.85 1.03
CA ARG A 64 1.36 7.22 -0.27
C ARG A 64 2.37 6.07 -0.17
N LEU A 65 2.06 4.97 -0.86
CA LEU A 65 2.97 3.85 -1.10
C LEU A 65 3.22 3.72 -2.60
N ILE A 66 4.47 3.63 -3.02
CA ILE A 66 4.85 3.33 -4.40
C ILE A 66 5.55 1.98 -4.42
N VAL A 67 5.11 1.06 -5.27
CA VAL A 67 5.62 -0.32 -5.34
C VAL A 67 6.33 -0.54 -6.67
N TYR A 68 7.55 -1.05 -6.62
CA TYR A 68 8.41 -1.33 -7.76
C TYR A 68 8.67 -2.84 -7.87
N SER A 69 8.56 -3.38 -9.07
CA SER A 69 9.13 -4.70 -9.38
C SER A 69 10.66 -4.57 -9.44
N ILE A 70 11.37 -5.58 -8.93
CA ILE A 70 12.83 -5.69 -8.97
C ILE A 70 13.24 -6.57 -10.15
#